data_AF-A0A7X5TN41-F1
#
_entry.id   AF-A0A7X5TN41-F1
#
_cell.length_a   1.000
_cell.length_b   1.000
_cell.length_c   1.000
_cell.angle_alpha   90.00
_cell.angle_beta   90.00
_cell.angle_gamma   90.00
#
_symmetry.space_group_name_H-M   'P 1'
#
loop_
_entity.id
_entity.type
_entity.pdbx_description
1 polymer ?
#
loop_
_entity_poly.entity_id
_entity_poly.type
_entity_poly.pdbx_seq_one_letter_code
_entity_poly.pdbx_strand_id
1 'polypeptide(L)'
;LISGENAPTVVNLAKLKTGSLAVTRGVIQALKRDPDSGALVSRLASELAMADTIETALTMRRMLITGQAEPNAAAQTQAMEESDRRIAILDREIVALKNEMELRRAIAQNTALTALEREQNRVELNNHRLKSVG
;
A
#
# COMPACT_ATOMS: atom_id res chain seq x y z
N LEU A 1 -1.12 -10.68 8.03
CA LEU A 1 -0.30 -9.50 8.39
C LEU A 1 -1.08 -8.51 9.24
N ILE A 2 -2.14 -8.95 9.96
CA ILE A 2 -2.99 -8.06 10.77
C ILE A 2 -2.31 -7.63 12.09
N SER A 3 -1.21 -8.28 12.43
CA SER A 3 -0.16 -7.80 13.32
C SER A 3 1.14 -8.22 12.64
N GLY A 4 2.21 -7.44 12.71
CA GLY A 4 3.49 -7.66 12.00
C GLY A 4 4.25 -8.96 12.34
N GLU A 5 3.59 -9.99 12.85
CA GLU A 5 4.16 -11.24 13.35
C GLU A 5 4.56 -12.23 12.25
N ASN A 6 4.18 -11.99 10.98
CA ASN A 6 4.49 -12.92 9.90
C ASN A 6 5.27 -12.21 8.78
N ALA A 7 6.38 -12.80 8.32
CA ALA A 7 7.10 -12.29 7.17
C ALA A 7 6.17 -12.23 5.92
N PRO A 8 6.26 -11.18 5.08
CA PRO A 8 5.50 -11.09 3.84
C PRO A 8 6.07 -12.15 2.87
N THR A 9 5.44 -13.32 2.86
CA THR A 9 5.78 -14.41 1.94
C THR A 9 4.63 -14.63 0.96
N VAL A 10 4.91 -15.23 -0.20
CA VAL A 10 3.88 -15.57 -1.19
C VAL A 10 2.73 -16.38 -0.58
N VAL A 11 3.04 -17.32 0.32
CA VAL A 11 2.04 -18.15 1.02
C VAL A 11 1.20 -17.30 1.96
N ASN A 12 1.81 -16.35 2.67
CA ASN A 12 1.10 -15.45 3.58
C ASN A 12 0.24 -14.45 2.82
N LEU A 13 0.70 -13.95 1.66
CA LEU A 13 -0.10 -13.11 0.76
C LEU A 13 -1.36 -13.82 0.26
N ALA A 14 -1.27 -15.11 -0.07
CA ALA A 14 -2.42 -15.91 -0.51
C ALA A 14 -3.49 -16.09 0.58
N LYS A 15 -3.10 -15.93 1.85
CA LYS A 15 -3.99 -16.00 3.01
C LYS A 15 -4.54 -14.63 3.40
N LEU A 16 -4.05 -13.55 2.80
CA LEU A 16 -4.57 -12.21 3.06
C LEU A 16 -5.97 -12.09 2.46
N LYS A 17 -6.96 -11.99 3.35
CA LYS A 17 -8.25 -11.39 3.05
C LYS A 17 -8.15 -9.90 3.40
N THR A 18 -7.38 -9.12 2.65
CA THR A 18 -7.38 -7.66 2.76
C THR A 18 -8.61 -7.13 2.03
N GLY A 19 -9.74 -7.17 2.74
CA GLY A 19 -11.05 -6.71 2.28
C GLY A 19 -11.34 -6.95 0.80
N SER A 20 -11.45 -5.85 0.03
CA SER A 20 -11.86 -5.88 -1.39
C SER A 20 -10.74 -6.25 -2.37
N LEU A 21 -9.48 -6.22 -1.95
CA LEU A 21 -8.31 -6.48 -2.79
C LEU A 21 -7.80 -7.91 -2.57
N ALA A 22 -8.39 -8.85 -3.31
CA ALA A 22 -7.92 -10.24 -3.32
C ALA A 22 -6.66 -10.40 -4.19
N VAL A 23 -5.60 -10.99 -3.63
CA VAL A 23 -4.42 -11.39 -4.41
C VAL A 23 -4.78 -12.61 -5.26
N THR A 24 -4.82 -12.44 -6.58
CA THR A 24 -5.21 -13.51 -7.49
C THR A 24 -4.14 -14.61 -7.61
N ARG A 25 -4.57 -15.82 -7.98
CA ARG A 25 -3.67 -16.94 -8.26
C ARG A 25 -2.62 -16.59 -9.33
N GLY A 26 -2.99 -15.79 -10.32
CA GLY A 26 -2.08 -15.33 -11.37
C GLY A 26 -0.92 -14.48 -10.81
N VAL A 27 -1.24 -13.53 -9.92
CA VAL A 27 -0.23 -12.70 -9.25
C VAL A 27 0.70 -13.56 -8.38
N ILE A 28 0.14 -14.50 -7.62
CA ILE A 28 0.91 -15.44 -6.79
C ILE A 28 1.88 -16.27 -7.66
N GLN A 29 1.43 -16.78 -8.81
CA GLN A 29 2.27 -17.56 -9.71
C GLN A 29 3.34 -16.71 -10.39
N ALA A 30 3.02 -15.48 -10.78
CA ALA A 30 4.00 -14.54 -11.33
C ALA A 30 5.11 -14.26 -10.32
N LEU A 31 4.76 -13.92 -9.08
CA LEU A 31 5.72 -13.69 -8.00
C LEU A 31 6.59 -14.92 -7.73
N LYS A 32 6.07 -16.15 -7.78
CA LYS A 32 6.88 -17.36 -7.57
C LYS A 32 7.95 -17.59 -8.64
N ARG A 33 7.72 -17.10 -9.87
CA ARG A 33 8.61 -17.29 -11.01
C ARG A 33 9.65 -16.17 -11.13
N ASP A 34 9.46 -15.09 -10.39
CA ASP A 34 10.31 -13.91 -10.47
C ASP A 34 11.57 -14.07 -9.62
N PRO A 35 12.78 -13.87 -10.17
CA PRO A 35 14.02 -13.92 -9.40
C PRO A 35 14.06 -12.87 -8.27
N ASP A 36 13.40 -11.73 -8.44
CA ASP A 36 13.33 -10.62 -7.48
C ASP A 36 12.07 -10.69 -6.59
N SER A 37 11.43 -11.87 -6.53
CA SER A 37 10.18 -12.12 -5.81
C SER A 37 10.16 -11.61 -4.37
N GLY A 38 11.29 -11.66 -3.66
CA GLY A 38 11.38 -11.16 -2.28
C GLY A 38 11.03 -9.67 -2.17
N ALA A 39 11.60 -8.83 -3.04
CA ALA A 39 11.33 -7.40 -3.06
C ALA A 39 9.90 -7.11 -3.51
N LEU A 40 9.42 -7.81 -4.54
CA LEU A 40 8.06 -7.65 -5.06
C LEU A 40 6.98 -8.07 -4.06
N VAL A 41 7.19 -9.17 -3.32
CA VAL A 41 6.29 -9.65 -2.27
C VAL A 41 6.24 -8.65 -1.11
N SER A 42 7.37 -8.12 -0.69
CA SER A 42 7.42 -7.10 0.38
C SER A 42 6.70 -5.82 -0.02
N ARG A 43 6.89 -5.38 -1.27
CA ARG A 43 6.20 -4.22 -1.83
C ARG A 43 4.69 -4.44 -1.89
N LEU A 44 4.24 -5.56 -2.45
CA LEU A 44 2.82 -5.90 -2.53
C LEU A 44 2.19 -6.01 -1.13
N ALA A 45 2.89 -6.61 -0.16
CA ALA A 45 2.43 -6.66 1.22
C ALA A 45 2.23 -5.27 1.82
N SER A 46 3.14 -4.33 1.52
CA SER A 46 3.05 -2.94 1.99
C SER A 46 1.88 -2.21 1.34
N GLU A 47 1.66 -2.40 0.03
CA GLU A 47 0.52 -1.83 -0.70
C GLU A 47 -0.81 -2.35 -0.16
N LEU A 48 -0.91 -3.66 0.11
CA LEU A 48 -2.10 -4.27 0.70
C LEU A 48 -2.36 -3.79 2.14
N ALA A 49 -1.31 -3.61 2.94
CA ALA A 49 -1.44 -3.09 4.31
C ALA A 49 -1.95 -1.64 4.35
N MET A 50 -1.49 -0.78 3.43
CA MET A 50 -2.02 0.59 3.30
C MET A 50 -3.48 0.58 2.86
N ALA A 51 -3.84 -0.26 1.89
CA ALA A 51 -5.21 -0.38 1.45
C ALA A 51 -6.16 -0.84 2.58
N ASP A 52 -5.74 -1.83 3.37
CA ASP A 52 -6.48 -2.31 4.55
C ASP A 52 -6.65 -1.22 5.62
N THR A 53 -5.62 -0.40 5.83
CA THR A 53 -5.67 0.75 6.74
C THR A 53 -6.67 1.80 6.26
N ILE A 54 -6.69 2.11 4.96
CA ILE A 54 -7.65 3.04 4.35
C ILE A 54 -9.08 2.49 4.46
N GLU A 55 -9.29 1.20 4.17
CA GLU A 55 -10.60 0.55 4.32
C GLU A 55 -11.09 0.58 5.77
N THR A 56 -10.20 0.36 6.73
CA THR A 56 -10.51 0.46 8.16
C THR A 56 -10.93 1.88 8.53
N ALA A 57 -10.19 2.90 8.09
CA ALA A 57 -10.52 4.30 8.33
C ALA A 57 -11.88 4.69 7.72
N LEU A 58 -12.16 4.25 6.49
CA LEU A 58 -13.46 4.43 5.83
C LEU A 58 -14.60 3.77 6.60
N THR A 59 -14.36 2.58 7.15
CA THR A 59 -15.33 1.85 7.98
C THR A 59 -15.62 2.61 9.28
N MET A 60 -14.58 3.08 9.98
CA MET A 60 -14.71 3.90 11.18
C MET A 60 -15.51 5.18 10.90
N ARG A 61 -15.20 5.86 9.80
CA ARG A 61 -15.93 7.05 9.36
C ARG A 61 -17.42 6.75 9.15
N ARG A 62 -17.73 5.63 8.48
CA ARG A 62 -19.12 5.22 8.24
C ARG A 62 -19.85 4.90 9.54
N MET A 63 -19.18 4.23 10.48
CA MET A 63 -19.74 3.94 11.81
C MET A 63 -20.12 5.21 12.57
N LEU A 64 -19.27 6.25 12.55
CA LEU A 64 -19.58 7.54 13.18
C LEU A 64 -20.80 8.21 12.55
N ILE A 65 -20.86 8.26 11.22
CA ILE A 65 -22.01 8.84 10.50
C ILE A 65 -23.30 8.09 10.83
N THR A 66 -23.27 6.76 10.82
CA THR A 66 -24.46 5.96 11.18
C THR A 66 -24.82 6.11 12.65
N GLY A 67 -23.82 6.30 13.52
CA GLY A 67 -24.03 6.54 14.95
C GLY A 67 -24.70 7.89 15.22
N GLN A 68 -24.37 8.93 14.46
CA GLN A 68 -25.04 10.23 14.54
C GLN A 68 -26.53 10.17 14.16
N ALA A 69 -26.93 9.21 13.33
CA ALA A 69 -28.33 9.01 12.96
C ALA A 69 -29.16 8.28 14.05
N GLU A 70 -28.51 7.79 15.11
CA GLU A 70 -29.19 7.14 16.22
C GLU A 70 -29.90 8.19 17.10
N PRO A 71 -31.18 7.99 17.49
CA PRO A 71 -31.96 9.01 18.19
C PRO A 71 -31.36 9.52 19.51
N ASN A 72 -30.76 8.65 20.32
CA ASN A 72 -30.16 9.06 21.60
C ASN A 72 -28.88 9.89 21.37
N ALA A 73 -28.08 9.54 20.37
CA ALA A 73 -26.92 10.32 19.97
C ALA A 73 -27.31 11.67 19.36
N ALA A 74 -28.30 11.69 18.47
CA ALA A 74 -28.81 12.90 17.82
C ALA A 74 -29.40 13.90 18.82
N ALA A 75 -29.98 13.41 19.92
CA ALA A 75 -30.49 14.26 21.00
C ALA A 75 -29.38 14.89 21.86
N GLN A 76 -28.12 14.48 21.71
CA GLN A 76 -26.99 14.96 22.50
C GLN A 76 -26.04 15.82 21.64
N THR A 77 -26.13 17.14 21.79
CA THR A 77 -25.32 18.11 21.03
C THR A 77 -23.82 17.87 21.16
N GLN A 78 -23.32 17.57 22.37
CA GLN A 78 -21.89 17.31 22.58
C GLN A 78 -21.39 16.08 21.81
N ALA A 79 -22.23 15.04 21.70
CA ALA A 79 -21.88 13.82 20.96
C ALA A 79 -21.83 14.09 19.46
N MET A 80 -22.74 14.93 18.94
CA MET A 80 -22.75 15.36 17.55
C MET A 80 -21.49 16.16 17.20
N GLU A 81 -21.15 17.17 18.01
CA GLU A 81 -19.97 18.01 17.79
C GLU A 81 -18.64 17.24 17.86
N GLU A 82 -18.51 16.29 18.79
CA GLU A 82 -17.33 15.42 18.86
C GLU A 82 -17.28 14.46 17.67
N SER A 83 -18.42 13.91 17.25
CA SER A 83 -18.51 13.03 16.07
C SER A 83 -18.11 13.77 14.79
N ASP A 84 -18.60 15.00 14.59
CA ASP A 84 -18.25 15.84 13.44
C ASP A 84 -16.74 16.14 13.42
N ARG A 85 -16.17 16.50 14.57
CA ARG A 85 -14.72 16.70 14.71
C ARG A 85 -13.93 15.45 14.35
N ARG A 86 -14.38 14.27 14.80
CA ARG A 86 -13.71 13.00 14.52
C ARG A 86 -13.82 12.58 13.06
N ILE A 87 -14.99 12.79 12.43
CA ILE A 87 -15.20 12.57 11.00
C ILE A 87 -14.27 13.47 10.18
N ALA A 88 -14.17 14.76 10.53
CA ALA A 88 -13.27 15.69 9.83
C ALA A 88 -11.79 15.33 9.98
N ILE A 89 -11.38 14.76 11.12
CA ILE A 89 -10.03 14.21 11.31
C ILE A 89 -9.82 12.98 10.42
N LEU A 90 -10.76 12.02 10.43
CA LEU A 90 -10.68 10.82 9.60
C LEU A 90 -10.64 11.15 8.10
N ASP A 91 -11.40 12.14 7.64
CA ASP A 91 -11.39 12.58 6.25
C ASP A 91 -10.01 13.09 5.82
N ARG A 92 -9.35 13.90 6.67
CA ARG A 92 -7.98 14.37 6.42
C ARG A 92 -6.99 13.22 6.42
N GLU A 93 -7.12 12.28 7.35
CA GLU A 93 -6.24 11.13 7.45
C GLU A 93 -6.36 10.20 6.24
N ILE A 94 -7.60 9.93 5.79
CA ILE A 94 -7.85 9.13 4.58
C ILE A 94 -7.20 9.77 3.35
N VAL A 95 -7.30 11.10 3.21
CA VAL A 95 -6.61 11.83 2.12
C VAL A 95 -5.09 11.71 2.25
N ALA A 96 -4.54 11.87 3.45
CA ALA A 96 -3.10 11.73 3.70
C ALA A 96 -2.59 10.33 3.34
N LEU A 97 -3.28 9.27 3.79
CA LEU A 97 -2.93 7.88 3.50
C LEU A 97 -2.99 7.57 1.99
N LYS A 98 -4.00 8.11 1.29
CA LYS A 98 -4.07 7.97 -0.18
C LYS A 98 -2.89 8.64 -0.87
N ASN A 99 -2.57 9.88 -0.48
CA ASN A 99 -1.44 10.61 -1.04
C ASN A 99 -0.11 9.91 -0.74
N GLU A 100 0.05 9.35 0.46
CA GLU A 100 1.23 8.56 0.83
C GLU A 100 1.37 7.32 -0.06
N MET A 101 0.27 6.59 -0.29
CA MET A 101 0.27 5.41 -1.17
C MET A 101 0.67 5.77 -2.61
N GLU A 102 0.12 6.86 -3.15
CA GLU A 102 0.47 7.36 -4.49
C GLU A 102 1.94 7.80 -4.57
N LEU A 103 2.43 8.53 -3.56
CA LEU A 103 3.82 8.99 -3.49
C LEU A 103 4.79 7.80 -3.43
N ARG A 104 4.52 6.81 -2.58
CA ARG A 104 5.35 5.60 -2.48
C ARG A 104 5.40 4.84 -3.80
N ARG A 105 4.26 4.76 -4.52
CA ARG A 105 4.22 4.14 -5.85
C ARG A 105 5.08 4.89 -6.86
N ALA A 106 4.99 6.22 -6.89
CA ALA A 106 5.77 7.07 -7.79
C ALA A 106 7.29 6.98 -7.51
N ILE A 107 7.69 7.06 -6.24
CA ILE A 107 9.10 6.91 -5.82
C ILE A 107 9.66 5.57 -6.27
N ALA A 108 8.90 4.49 -6.07
CA ALA A 108 9.37 3.15 -6.39
C ALA A 108 9.38 2.88 -7.91
N GLN A 109 8.62 3.61 -8.71
CA GLN A 109 8.75 3.59 -10.18
C GLN A 109 10.02 4.34 -10.64
N ASN A 110 10.24 5.55 -10.12
CA ASN A 110 11.41 6.37 -10.50
C ASN A 110 12.74 5.73 -10.08
N THR A 111 12.77 5.12 -8.89
CA THR A 111 13.96 4.41 -8.38
C THR A 111 14.33 3.24 -9.29
N ALA A 112 13.34 2.48 -9.77
CA ALA A 112 13.57 1.35 -10.67
C ALA A 112 14.14 1.83 -12.02
N LEU A 113 13.58 2.89 -12.59
CA LEU A 113 14.08 3.48 -13.84
C LEU A 113 15.52 3.97 -13.69
N THR A 114 15.80 4.73 -12.62
CA THR A 114 17.16 5.25 -12.35
C THR A 114 18.18 4.12 -12.17
N ALA A 115 17.80 3.01 -11.53
CA ALA A 115 18.68 1.86 -11.35
C ALA A 115 18.99 1.16 -12.69
N LEU A 116 17.98 1.00 -13.56
CA LEU A 116 18.15 0.41 -14.89
C LEU A 116 19.03 1.28 -15.80
N GLU A 117 18.81 2.60 -15.81
CA GLU A 117 19.64 3.55 -16.58
C GLU A 117 21.12 3.48 -16.15
N ARG A 118 21.38 3.41 -14.85
CA ARG A 118 22.75 3.27 -14.33
C ARG A 118 23.40 1.96 -14.75
N GLU A 119 22.65 0.86 -14.78
CA GLU A 119 23.18 -0.43 -15.21
C GLU A 119 23.47 -0.45 -16.72
N GLN A 120 22.58 0.11 -17.54
CA GLN A 120 22.82 0.27 -18.99
C GLN A 120 24.10 1.06 -19.26
N ASN A 121 24.27 2.19 -18.57
CA ASN A 121 25.48 3.01 -18.68
C ASN A 121 26.75 2.23 -18.29
N ARG A 122 26.70 1.39 -17.24
CA ARG A 122 27.85 0.53 -16.85
C ARG A 122 28.16 -0.52 -17.91
N VAL A 123 27.14 -1.18 -18.48
CA VAL A 123 27.31 -2.18 -19.55
C VAL A 123 27.92 -1.53 -20.79
N GLU A 124 27.44 -0.36 -21.20
CA GLU A 124 27.98 0.39 -22.34
C GLU A 124 29.44 0.79 -22.11
N LEU A 125 29.77 1.35 -20.95
CA LEU A 125 31.14 1.71 -20.57
C LEU A 125 32.07 0.48 -20.57
N ASN A 126 31.59 -0.66 -20.07
CA ASN A 126 32.39 -1.90 -20.04
C ASN A 126 32.63 -2.46 -21.46
N ASN A 127 31.62 -2.42 -22.32
CA ASN A 127 31.76 -2.82 -23.73
C ASN A 127 32.73 -1.92 -24.50
N HIS A 128 32.78 -0.62 -24.20
CA HIS A 128 33.75 0.30 -24.81
C HIS A 128 35.19 -0.02 -24.37
N ARG A 129 35.39 -0.36 -23.09
CA ARG A 129 36.72 -0.76 -22.57
C ARG A 129 37.21 -2.09 -23.16
N LEU A 130 36.32 -3.05 -23.41
CA LEU A 130 36.69 -4.33 -24.02
C LEU A 130 37.08 -4.17 -25.49
N LYS A 131 36.46 -3.23 -26.22
CA LYS A 131 36.79 -2.93 -27.63
C LYS A 131 38.06 -2.11 -27.82
N SER A 132 38.57 -1.43 -26.79
CA SER A 132 39.80 -0.62 -26.88
C SER A 132 41.07 -1.39 -26.50
N VAL A 133 40.95 -2.64 -26.05
CA VAL A 133 42.06 -3.47 -25.55
C VAL A 133 42.35 -4.68 -26.48
N GLY A 134 41.52 -4.91 -27.52
CA GLY A 134 41.75 -5.89 -28.58
C GLY A 134 42.11 -5.20 -29.89
#